data_AF-A0A7V0NMM1-F1
#
_entry.id   AF-A0A7V0NMM1-F1
#
_cell.length_a   1.000
_cell.length_b   1.000
_cell.length_c   1.000
_cell.angle_alpha   90.00
_cell.angle_beta   90.00
_cell.angle_gamma   90.00
#
_symmetry.space_group_name_H-M   'P 1'
#
loop_
_entity.id
_entity.type
_entity.pdbx_description
1 polymer ?
#
loop_
_entity_poly.entity_id
_entity_poly.type
_entity_poly.pdbx_seq_one_letter_code
_entity_poly.pdbx_strand_id
1 'polypeptide(L)'
;GIRMAGGLASGSGRIAKRLAAAELGSLLGVISRRVLGQYELVLPSSERGDTVFLVAPNIFALERNNQFRPDEFRFWLALHESAHRLQFVGVPWMQDYFFGLVKGLIANAEPEKGRLKRVAGELRKASSQGRPIIGDSGLLGLMASPSQREQLDKVQALMSLLEGHGHVVMDRIGARVLVTQKRMAGLIKRRRQDPRMAAFLRITGMEMKMRQYELGEKFVLGVEEVAGWRALDLAWQSPETLPTIAEIEDPPLWLARVG
;
A
#
# COMPACT_ATOMS: atom_id res chain seq x y z
N GLY A 1 -55.39 8.22 21.75
CA GLY A 1 -54.01 8.27 22.29
C GLY A 1 -53.09 7.53 21.33
N ILE A 2 -52.14 8.26 20.76
CA ILE A 2 -51.31 7.92 19.60
C ILE A 2 -50.36 6.74 19.89
N ARG A 3 -50.33 5.75 19.00
CA ARG A 3 -49.36 4.64 18.98
C ARG A 3 -48.72 4.56 17.59
N MET A 4 -47.82 5.50 17.27
CA MET A 4 -47.01 5.50 16.04
C MET A 4 -45.66 6.17 16.30
N ALA A 5 -44.67 5.42 16.82
CA ALA A 5 -43.28 5.88 16.92
C ALA A 5 -42.23 4.73 16.90
N GLY A 6 -42.54 3.58 16.29
CA GLY A 6 -41.65 2.42 16.24
C GLY A 6 -41.08 2.05 14.86
N GLY A 7 -41.63 2.59 13.77
CA GLY A 7 -41.33 2.11 12.40
C GLY A 7 -40.13 2.77 11.72
N LEU A 8 -39.83 4.03 12.04
CA LEU A 8 -38.93 4.86 11.23
C LEU A 8 -37.43 4.70 11.55
N ALA A 9 -37.06 4.22 12.74
CA ALA A 9 -35.64 3.99 13.08
C ALA A 9 -35.06 2.73 12.41
N SER A 10 -35.89 1.71 12.11
CA SER A 10 -35.45 0.43 11.52
C SER A 10 -35.30 0.45 9.99
N GLY A 11 -36.00 1.37 9.31
CA GLY A 11 -35.96 1.54 7.86
C GLY A 11 -34.71 2.31 7.42
N SER A 12 -34.39 3.40 8.11
CA SER A 12 -33.22 4.24 7.86
C SER A 12 -31.91 3.46 8.02
N GLY A 13 -31.80 2.62 9.05
CA GLY A 13 -30.63 1.76 9.26
C GLY A 13 -30.47 0.68 8.18
N ARG A 14 -31.57 0.15 7.63
CA ARG A 14 -31.53 -0.82 6.52
C ARG A 14 -31.17 -0.17 5.18
N ILE A 15 -31.70 1.02 4.91
CA ILE A 15 -31.37 1.80 3.71
C ILE A 15 -29.91 2.26 3.75
N ALA A 16 -29.45 2.79 4.89
CA ALA A 16 -28.05 3.16 5.09
C ALA A 16 -27.09 1.96 4.91
N LYS A 17 -27.43 0.79 5.49
CA LYS A 17 -26.65 -0.44 5.28
C LYS A 17 -26.62 -0.90 3.82
N ARG A 18 -27.74 -0.79 3.10
CA ARG A 18 -27.83 -1.16 1.67
C ARG A 18 -27.04 -0.21 0.78
N LEU A 19 -27.10 1.10 1.05
CA LEU A 19 -26.30 2.09 0.34
C LEU A 19 -24.80 1.87 0.58
N ALA A 20 -24.38 1.66 1.84
CA ALA A 20 -23.00 1.33 2.17
C ALA A 20 -22.53 0.02 1.52
N ALA A 21 -23.38 -1.01 1.47
CA ALA A 21 -23.08 -2.26 0.78
C ALA A 21 -22.97 -2.10 -0.74
N ALA A 22 -23.81 -1.25 -1.35
CA ALA A 22 -23.75 -0.93 -2.77
C ALA A 22 -22.50 -0.13 -3.13
N GLU A 23 -22.11 0.84 -2.29
CA GLU A 23 -20.85 1.57 -2.42
C GLU A 23 -19.66 0.61 -2.32
N LEU A 24 -19.62 -0.25 -1.30
CA LEU A 24 -18.56 -1.25 -1.14
C LEU A 24 -18.50 -2.24 -2.31
N GLY A 25 -19.65 -2.71 -2.80
CA GLY A 25 -19.74 -3.62 -3.94
C GLY A 25 -19.29 -2.97 -5.26
N SER A 26 -19.64 -1.69 -5.47
CA SER A 26 -19.17 -0.91 -6.62
C SER A 26 -17.65 -0.73 -6.58
N LEU A 27 -17.10 -0.40 -5.40
CA LEU A 27 -15.66 -0.28 -5.18
C LEU A 27 -14.92 -1.60 -5.44
N LEU A 28 -15.42 -2.70 -4.89
CA LEU A 28 -14.87 -4.04 -5.13
C LEU A 28 -14.93 -4.43 -6.62
N GLY A 29 -16.01 -4.05 -7.30
CA GLY A 29 -16.17 -4.23 -8.75
C GLY A 29 -15.13 -3.47 -9.58
N VAL A 30 -14.75 -2.25 -9.16
CA VAL A 30 -13.68 -1.48 -9.82
C VAL A 30 -12.30 -2.10 -9.57
N ILE A 31 -12.04 -2.56 -8.35
CA ILE A 31 -10.76 -3.17 -7.95
C ILE A 31 -10.53 -4.50 -8.67
N SER A 32 -11.53 -5.39 -8.65
CA SER A 32 -11.44 -6.73 -9.28
C SER A 32 -11.09 -6.69 -10.78
N ARG A 33 -11.44 -5.61 -11.50
CA ARG A 33 -11.12 -5.39 -12.92
C ARG A 33 -9.74 -4.77 -13.16
N ARG A 34 -8.99 -4.46 -12.09
CA ARG A 34 -7.73 -3.72 -12.17
C ARG A 34 -6.55 -4.43 -11.55
N VAL A 35 -6.78 -5.34 -10.59
CA VAL A 35 -5.75 -6.20 -9.97
C VAL A 35 -5.14 -7.13 -11.01
N LEU A 36 -3.82 -7.16 -11.11
CA LEU A 36 -3.07 -7.96 -12.06
C LEU A 36 -2.51 -9.23 -11.41
N GLY A 37 -2.20 -9.17 -10.12
CA GLY A 37 -1.63 -10.27 -9.35
C GLY A 37 -1.89 -10.17 -7.85
N GLN A 38 -1.49 -11.21 -7.14
CA GLN A 38 -1.68 -11.40 -5.70
C GLN A 38 -1.07 -10.28 -4.84
N TYR A 39 0.11 -9.80 -5.21
CA TYR A 39 0.85 -8.84 -4.40
C TYR A 39 0.51 -7.37 -4.73
N GLU A 40 -0.30 -7.10 -5.76
CA GLU A 40 -0.70 -5.73 -6.10
C GLU A 40 -1.62 -5.10 -5.02
N LEU A 41 -2.43 -5.92 -4.33
CA LEU A 41 -3.27 -5.51 -3.20
C LEU A 41 -2.67 -5.82 -1.83
N VAL A 42 -1.45 -6.35 -1.76
CA VAL A 42 -0.81 -6.78 -0.51
C VAL A 42 -1.76 -7.64 0.33
N LEU A 43 -2.36 -8.65 -0.31
CA LEU A 43 -3.14 -9.67 0.37
C LEU A 43 -2.26 -10.92 0.48
N PRO A 44 -1.42 -11.05 1.53
CA PRO A 44 -0.74 -12.29 1.78
C PRO A 44 -1.80 -13.39 1.92
N SER A 45 -1.73 -14.40 1.06
CA SER A 45 -2.57 -15.58 1.23
C SER A 45 -2.08 -16.31 2.46
N SER A 46 -3.01 -16.78 3.30
CA SER A 46 -2.69 -17.66 4.44
C SER A 46 -2.08 -18.99 4.01
N GLU A 47 -2.19 -19.33 2.72
CA GLU A 47 -1.57 -20.52 2.15
C GLU A 47 -0.08 -20.29 1.87
N ARG A 48 0.77 -21.07 2.54
CA ARG A 48 2.21 -21.20 2.25
C ARG A 48 2.48 -22.03 0.98
N GLY A 49 1.60 -21.94 -0.03
CA GLY A 49 1.74 -22.67 -1.29
C GLY A 49 2.74 -21.99 -2.23
N ASP A 50 3.43 -22.75 -3.08
CA ASP A 50 4.45 -22.25 -4.03
C ASP A 50 3.89 -21.60 -5.30
N THR A 51 2.64 -21.15 -5.22
CA THR A 51 1.90 -20.60 -6.36
C THR A 51 1.79 -19.09 -6.26
N VAL A 52 1.90 -18.43 -7.41
CA VAL A 52 1.56 -17.02 -7.59
C VAL A 52 0.30 -16.94 -8.43
N PHE A 53 -0.67 -16.13 -8.00
CA PHE A 53 -1.91 -15.94 -8.75
C PHE A 53 -1.85 -14.70 -9.65
N LEU A 54 -2.31 -14.87 -10.89
CA LEU A 54 -2.41 -13.83 -11.91
C LEU A 54 -3.86 -13.70 -12.40
N VAL A 55 -4.33 -12.47 -12.62
CA VAL A 55 -5.70 -12.22 -13.08
C VAL A 55 -5.73 -12.09 -14.60
N ALA A 56 -5.79 -13.23 -15.28
CA ALA A 56 -5.68 -13.33 -16.74
C ALA A 56 -6.57 -12.35 -17.54
N PRO A 57 -7.86 -12.12 -17.20
CA PRO A 57 -8.68 -11.16 -17.92
C PRO A 57 -8.13 -9.73 -17.91
N ASN A 58 -7.57 -9.30 -16.77
CA ASN A 58 -7.03 -7.95 -16.61
C ASN A 58 -5.69 -7.78 -17.34
N ILE A 59 -4.88 -8.86 -17.34
CA ILE A 59 -3.62 -8.94 -18.09
C ILE A 59 -3.90 -8.82 -19.59
N PHE A 60 -4.86 -9.58 -20.12
CA PHE A 60 -5.21 -9.52 -21.54
C PHE A 60 -5.75 -8.15 -21.95
N ALA A 61 -6.54 -7.50 -21.10
CA ALA A 61 -7.01 -6.14 -21.35
C ALA A 61 -5.83 -5.15 -21.43
N LEU A 62 -4.83 -5.28 -20.55
CA LEU A 62 -3.63 -4.45 -20.57
C LEU A 62 -2.76 -4.68 -21.80
N GLU A 63 -2.52 -5.93 -22.14
CA GLU A 63 -1.74 -6.33 -23.32
C GLU A 63 -2.31 -5.69 -24.57
N ARG A 64 -3.63 -5.82 -24.77
CA ARG A 64 -4.34 -5.27 -25.93
C ARG A 64 -4.32 -3.74 -25.94
N ASN A 65 -4.68 -3.10 -24.83
CA ASN A 65 -4.81 -1.65 -24.77
C ASN A 65 -3.48 -0.91 -24.93
N ASN A 66 -2.36 -1.57 -24.67
CA ASN A 66 -1.02 -0.95 -24.70
C ASN A 66 -0.09 -1.60 -25.72
N GLN A 67 -0.61 -2.54 -26.52
CA GLN A 67 0.13 -3.28 -27.53
C GLN A 67 1.42 -3.89 -26.95
N PHE A 68 1.30 -4.50 -25.78
CA PHE A 68 2.42 -5.18 -25.15
C PHE A 68 2.64 -6.55 -25.80
N ARG A 69 3.91 -6.92 -25.92
CA ARG A 69 4.31 -8.27 -26.29
C ARG A 69 3.89 -9.21 -25.15
N PRO A 70 3.01 -10.20 -25.39
CA PRO A 70 2.44 -10.99 -24.31
C PRO A 70 3.49 -11.78 -23.51
N ASP A 71 4.49 -12.34 -24.20
CA ASP A 71 5.64 -13.03 -23.61
C ASP A 71 6.42 -12.13 -22.65
N GLU A 72 6.80 -10.94 -23.11
CA GLU A 72 7.58 -9.98 -22.31
C GLU A 72 6.77 -9.44 -21.13
N PHE A 73 5.49 -9.10 -21.33
CA PHE A 73 4.65 -8.52 -20.26
C PHE A 73 4.29 -9.53 -19.19
N ARG A 74 3.94 -10.76 -19.57
CA ARG A 74 3.65 -11.83 -18.61
C ARG A 74 4.90 -12.23 -17.84
N PHE A 75 6.06 -12.30 -18.51
CA PHE A 75 7.32 -12.55 -17.81
C PHE A 75 7.65 -11.44 -16.82
N TRP A 76 7.52 -10.17 -17.24
CA TRP A 76 7.72 -9.01 -16.37
C TRP A 76 6.80 -9.05 -15.14
N LEU A 77 5.52 -9.38 -15.33
CA LEU A 77 4.56 -9.51 -14.24
C LEU A 77 4.87 -10.70 -13.34
N ALA A 78 5.21 -11.86 -13.91
CA ALA A 78 5.60 -13.04 -13.13
C ALA A 78 6.85 -12.77 -12.28
N LEU A 79 7.83 -12.05 -12.83
CA LEU A 79 9.02 -11.65 -12.10
C LEU A 79 8.68 -10.67 -10.96
N HIS A 80 7.79 -9.70 -11.19
CA HIS A 80 7.31 -8.78 -10.15
C HIS A 80 6.67 -9.56 -8.99
N GLU A 81 5.73 -10.45 -9.30
CA GLU A 81 5.06 -11.23 -8.26
C GLU A 81 6.01 -12.21 -7.55
N SER A 82 6.96 -12.79 -8.28
CA SER A 82 7.97 -13.70 -7.69
C SER A 82 8.92 -12.96 -6.74
N ALA A 83 9.29 -11.71 -7.05
CA ALA A 83 10.12 -10.89 -6.18
C ALA A 83 9.41 -10.62 -4.84
N HIS A 84 8.15 -10.21 -4.87
CA HIS A 84 7.35 -9.99 -3.66
C HIS A 84 7.12 -11.30 -2.88
N ARG A 85 6.84 -12.39 -3.59
CA ARG A 85 6.70 -13.74 -2.99
C ARG A 85 7.98 -14.15 -2.25
N LEU A 86 9.15 -13.88 -2.84
CA LEU A 86 10.44 -14.17 -2.22
C LEU A 86 10.69 -13.28 -0.99
N GLN A 87 10.33 -11.99 -1.03
CA GLN A 87 10.42 -11.12 0.14
C GLN A 87 9.52 -11.60 1.28
N PHE A 88 8.28 -11.99 0.99
CA PHE A 88 7.32 -12.42 2.01
C PHE A 88 7.57 -13.83 2.56
N VAL A 89 8.22 -14.72 1.83
CA VAL A 89 8.46 -16.11 2.28
C VAL A 89 9.92 -16.43 2.54
N GLY A 90 10.84 -15.75 1.87
CA GLY A 90 12.28 -15.86 2.13
C GLY A 90 12.71 -15.20 3.44
N VAL A 91 11.92 -14.28 3.99
CA VAL A 91 12.15 -13.64 5.28
C VAL A 91 11.17 -14.23 6.32
N PRO A 92 11.64 -15.06 7.28
CA PRO A 92 10.75 -15.86 8.14
C PRO A 92 9.74 -15.06 8.96
N TRP A 93 10.10 -13.86 9.42
CA TRP A 93 9.27 -13.02 10.28
C TRP A 93 8.30 -12.12 9.51
N MET A 94 8.47 -11.98 8.19
CA MET A 94 7.81 -10.95 7.38
C MET A 94 6.29 -11.06 7.39
N GLN A 95 5.76 -12.28 7.19
CA GLN A 95 4.31 -12.49 7.15
C GLN A 95 3.66 -12.17 8.49
N ASP A 96 4.19 -12.75 9.57
CA ASP A 96 3.63 -12.59 10.91
C ASP A 96 3.70 -11.13 11.36
N TYR A 97 4.81 -10.43 11.06
CA TYR A 97 4.94 -9.01 11.34
C TYR A 97 3.91 -8.17 10.57
N PHE A 98 3.79 -8.36 9.25
CA PHE A 98 2.82 -7.64 8.44
C PHE A 98 1.38 -7.87 8.92
N PHE A 99 1.00 -9.13 9.18
CA PHE A 99 -0.32 -9.45 9.73
C PHE A 99 -0.53 -8.86 11.12
N GLY A 100 0.52 -8.78 11.95
CA GLY A 100 0.49 -8.10 13.24
C GLY A 100 0.16 -6.62 13.11
N LEU A 101 0.82 -5.91 12.17
CA LEU A 101 0.53 -4.51 11.88
C LEU A 101 -0.91 -4.30 11.41
N VAL A 102 -1.39 -5.12 10.46
CA VAL A 102 -2.77 -5.04 9.95
C VAL A 102 -3.79 -5.33 11.06
N LYS A 103 -3.56 -6.34 11.89
CA LYS A 103 -4.41 -6.63 13.07
C LYS A 103 -4.43 -5.45 14.04
N GLY A 104 -3.29 -4.82 14.29
CA GLY A 104 -3.18 -3.63 15.13
C GLY A 104 -3.99 -2.44 14.62
N LEU A 105 -4.07 -2.26 13.30
CA LEU A 105 -4.91 -1.22 12.69
C LEU A 105 -6.41 -1.50 12.89
N ILE A 106 -6.84 -2.77 12.76
CA ILE A 106 -8.23 -3.20 12.89
C ILE A 106 -8.69 -3.19 14.34
N ALA A 107 -7.88 -3.73 15.26
CA ALA A 107 -8.25 -3.85 16.68
C ALA A 107 -8.43 -2.48 17.36
N ASN A 108 -7.71 -1.45 16.89
CA ASN A 108 -7.81 -0.09 17.40
C ASN A 108 -8.89 0.75 16.69
N ALA A 109 -9.71 0.16 15.81
CA ALA A 109 -10.77 0.87 15.07
C ALA A 109 -12.04 1.13 15.89
N GLU A 110 -12.06 0.80 17.19
CA GLU A 110 -13.20 1.11 18.05
C GLU A 110 -13.47 2.62 18.14
N PRO A 111 -14.74 3.06 18.24
CA PRO A 111 -15.08 4.47 18.28
C PRO A 111 -14.54 5.17 19.54
N GLU A 112 -13.42 5.88 19.41
CA GLU A 112 -12.89 6.69 20.51
C GLU A 112 -13.79 7.91 20.79
N LYS A 113 -14.25 8.04 22.04
CA LYS A 113 -15.02 9.22 22.47
C LYS A 113 -14.18 10.48 22.27
N GLY A 114 -14.72 11.47 21.54
CA GLY A 114 -14.02 12.73 21.26
C GLY A 114 -13.27 12.77 19.92
N ARG A 115 -13.26 11.69 19.13
CA ARG A 115 -12.68 11.67 17.77
C ARG A 115 -13.19 12.80 16.88
N LEU A 116 -14.51 13.03 16.87
CA LEU A 116 -15.11 14.15 16.10
C LEU A 116 -14.59 15.52 16.57
N LYS A 117 -14.40 15.73 17.88
CA LYS A 117 -13.85 16.98 18.44
C LYS A 117 -12.38 17.18 18.03
N ARG A 118 -11.56 16.13 18.06
CA ARG A 118 -10.15 16.20 17.60
C ARG A 118 -10.07 16.55 16.11
N VAL A 119 -10.83 15.84 15.27
CA VAL A 119 -10.88 16.10 13.82
C VAL A 119 -11.31 17.53 13.54
N ALA A 120 -12.35 18.03 14.22
CA ALA A 120 -12.80 19.42 14.07
C ALA A 120 -11.73 20.43 14.51
N GLY A 121 -10.94 20.13 15.54
CA GLY A 121 -9.83 20.95 15.99
C GLY A 121 -8.67 21.01 14.99
N GLU A 122 -8.27 19.86 14.45
CA GLU A 122 -7.19 19.76 13.45
C GLU A 122 -7.59 20.42 12.12
N LEU A 123 -8.83 20.27 11.67
CA LEU A 123 -9.35 20.97 10.49
C LEU A 123 -9.30 22.50 10.66
N ARG A 124 -9.67 23.01 11.84
CA ARG A 124 -9.57 24.45 12.15
C ARG A 124 -8.13 24.94 12.15
N LYS A 125 -7.20 24.17 12.75
CA LYS A 125 -5.77 24.50 12.74
C LYS A 125 -5.19 24.52 11.33
N ALA A 126 -5.46 23.49 10.53
CA ALA A 126 -4.99 23.40 9.14
C ALA A 126 -5.49 24.58 8.30
N SER A 127 -6.77 24.93 8.44
CA SER A 127 -7.37 26.12 7.80
C SER A 127 -6.70 27.42 8.23
N SER A 128 -6.46 27.61 9.54
CA SER A 128 -5.80 28.82 10.06
C SER A 128 -4.33 28.97 9.65
N GLN A 129 -3.66 27.85 9.34
CA GLN A 129 -2.24 27.81 8.96
C GLN A 129 -2.02 27.74 7.44
N GLY A 130 -3.08 27.81 6.62
CA GLY A 130 -2.98 27.68 5.17
C GLY A 130 -2.43 26.33 4.71
N ARG A 131 -2.47 25.30 5.57
CA ARG A 131 -1.99 23.96 5.24
C ARG A 131 -3.09 23.20 4.49
N PRO A 132 -2.75 22.40 3.46
CA PRO A 132 -3.72 21.54 2.81
C PRO A 132 -4.47 20.69 3.84
N ILE A 133 -5.80 20.75 3.81
CA ILE A 133 -6.69 20.00 4.72
C ILE A 133 -6.45 18.48 4.61
N ILE A 134 -5.87 18.03 3.50
CA ILE A 134 -5.51 16.64 3.23
C ILE A 134 -4.00 16.64 2.93
N GLY A 135 -3.19 16.32 3.95
CA GLY A 135 -1.75 16.05 3.81
C GLY A 135 -1.46 14.58 3.47
N ASP A 136 -0.19 14.18 3.52
CA ASP A 136 0.31 12.86 3.10
C ASP A 136 -0.37 11.65 3.78
N SER A 137 -0.98 11.82 4.96
CA SER A 137 -1.64 10.73 5.69
C SER A 137 -3.12 10.51 5.32
N GLY A 138 -3.69 11.30 4.40
CA GLY A 138 -5.09 11.19 3.98
C GLY A 138 -6.12 11.49 5.10
N LEU A 139 -7.41 11.32 4.79
CA LEU A 139 -8.50 11.50 5.76
C LEU A 139 -8.40 10.53 6.94
N LEU A 140 -7.86 9.34 6.70
CA LEU A 140 -7.70 8.33 7.75
C LEU A 140 -6.61 8.71 8.76
N GLY A 141 -5.48 9.29 8.32
CA GLY A 141 -4.42 9.76 9.22
C GLY A 141 -4.85 10.90 10.14
N LEU A 142 -5.81 11.73 9.68
CA LEU A 142 -6.45 12.75 10.52
C LEU A 142 -7.47 12.18 11.51
N MET A 143 -8.02 11.00 11.21
CA MET A 143 -9.00 10.31 12.04
C MET A 143 -8.40 9.23 12.94
N ALA A 144 -7.14 8.83 12.69
CA ALA A 144 -6.42 7.79 13.40
C ALA A 144 -6.02 8.24 14.81
N SER A 145 -6.08 7.32 15.78
CA SER A 145 -5.46 7.52 17.09
C SER A 145 -3.91 7.57 16.98
N PRO A 146 -3.19 8.09 17.99
CA PRO A 146 -1.72 8.06 17.99
C PRO A 146 -1.15 6.64 17.80
N SER A 147 -1.75 5.63 18.43
CA SER A 147 -1.36 4.23 18.27
C SER A 147 -1.62 3.69 16.86
N GLN A 148 -2.74 4.07 16.23
CA GLN A 148 -3.01 3.72 14.84
C GLN A 148 -2.04 4.40 13.88
N ARG A 149 -1.65 5.65 14.16
CA ARG A 149 -0.68 6.37 13.35
C ARG A 149 0.69 5.70 13.35
N GLU A 150 1.17 5.27 14.51
CA GLU A 150 2.42 4.52 14.61
C GLU A 150 2.39 3.22 13.80
N GLN A 151 1.27 2.49 13.83
CA GLN A 151 1.09 1.28 13.03
C GLN A 151 1.03 1.59 11.52
N LEU A 152 0.37 2.67 11.13
CA LEU A 152 0.34 3.14 9.74
C LEU A 152 1.75 3.48 9.26
N ASP A 153 2.54 4.20 10.05
CA ASP A 153 3.91 4.57 9.70
C ASP A 153 4.79 3.31 9.52
N LYS A 154 4.64 2.30 10.38
CA LYS A 154 5.32 1.00 10.26
C LYS A 154 4.95 0.25 8.98
N VAL A 155 3.65 0.18 8.66
CA VAL A 155 3.18 -0.42 7.41
C VAL A 155 3.75 0.34 6.22
N GLN A 156 3.77 1.67 6.29
CA GLN A 156 4.26 2.48 5.19
C GLN A 156 5.76 2.33 4.96
N ALA A 157 6.54 2.27 6.03
CA ALA A 157 7.98 2.11 5.92
C ALA A 157 8.34 0.71 5.38
N LEU A 158 7.66 -0.33 5.87
CA LEU A 158 7.80 -1.67 5.33
C LEU A 158 7.46 -1.73 3.84
N MET A 159 6.30 -1.19 3.45
CA MET A 159 5.88 -1.21 2.05
C MET A 159 6.84 -0.40 1.15
N SER A 160 7.37 0.73 1.62
CA SER A 160 8.39 1.49 0.90
C SER A 160 9.65 0.67 0.64
N LEU A 161 10.16 0.00 1.67
CA LEU A 161 11.32 -0.88 1.53
C LEU A 161 11.06 -2.00 0.52
N LEU A 162 9.93 -2.72 0.66
CA LEU A 162 9.59 -3.86 -0.18
C LEU A 162 9.46 -3.44 -1.66
N GLU A 163 8.71 -2.37 -1.91
CA GLU A 163 8.45 -1.86 -3.26
C GLU A 163 9.71 -1.26 -3.88
N GLY A 164 10.51 -0.51 -3.11
CA GLY A 164 11.78 0.05 -3.56
C GLY A 164 12.81 -1.02 -3.91
N HIS A 165 13.02 -1.99 -3.02
CA HIS A 165 13.92 -3.11 -3.26
C HIS A 165 13.45 -3.96 -4.44
N GLY A 166 12.15 -4.27 -4.49
CA GLY A 166 11.53 -4.97 -5.60
C GLY A 166 11.78 -4.24 -6.91
N HIS A 167 11.59 -2.92 -6.96
CA HIS A 167 11.83 -2.13 -8.15
C HIS A 167 13.29 -2.17 -8.62
N VAL A 168 14.26 -1.95 -7.73
CA VAL A 168 15.69 -1.96 -8.08
C VAL A 168 16.13 -3.33 -8.59
N VAL A 169 15.70 -4.41 -7.93
CA VAL A 169 15.98 -5.79 -8.37
C VAL A 169 15.36 -6.07 -9.74
N MET A 170 14.09 -5.70 -9.91
CA MET A 170 13.34 -5.88 -11.14
C MET A 170 13.96 -5.11 -12.30
N ASP A 171 14.44 -3.89 -12.07
CA ASP A 171 15.08 -3.06 -13.10
C ASP A 171 16.43 -3.65 -13.51
N ARG A 172 17.21 -4.19 -12.56
CA ARG A 172 18.49 -4.87 -12.84
C ARG A 172 18.31 -6.17 -13.62
N ILE A 173 17.31 -6.99 -13.25
CA ILE A 173 17.00 -8.23 -13.97
C ILE A 173 16.40 -7.89 -15.34
N GLY A 174 15.42 -7.00 -15.35
CA GLY A 174 14.69 -6.56 -16.54
C GLY A 174 15.59 -5.95 -17.60
N ALA A 175 16.56 -5.10 -17.22
CA ALA A 175 17.51 -4.51 -18.16
C ALA A 175 18.38 -5.54 -18.90
N ARG A 176 18.54 -6.74 -18.35
CA ARG A 176 19.32 -7.83 -18.97
C ARG A 176 18.49 -8.70 -19.91
N VAL A 177 17.16 -8.78 -19.70
CA VAL A 177 16.30 -9.80 -20.33
C VAL A 177 15.09 -9.24 -21.09
N LEU A 178 14.71 -7.98 -20.87
CA LEU A 178 13.51 -7.36 -21.43
C LEU A 178 13.82 -6.02 -22.10
N VAL A 179 13.66 -5.96 -23.42
CA VAL A 179 13.83 -4.72 -24.20
C VAL A 179 12.74 -3.69 -23.87
N THR A 180 11.51 -4.14 -23.59
CA THR A 180 10.36 -3.23 -23.37
C THR A 180 10.08 -2.87 -21.90
N GLN A 181 10.96 -3.26 -20.95
CA GLN A 181 10.75 -3.08 -19.51
C GLN A 181 10.40 -1.63 -19.12
N LYS A 182 11.14 -0.63 -19.63
CA LYS A 182 10.89 0.78 -19.30
C LYS A 182 9.48 1.24 -19.70
N ARG A 183 8.96 0.73 -20.83
CA ARG A 183 7.60 1.05 -21.29
C ARG A 183 6.55 0.44 -20.36
N MET A 184 6.75 -0.81 -19.94
CA MET A 184 5.86 -1.53 -19.03
C MET A 184 5.85 -0.90 -17.64
N ALA A 185 7.03 -0.63 -17.06
CA ALA A 185 7.20 0.05 -15.78
C ALA A 185 6.54 1.44 -15.80
N GLY A 186 6.76 2.24 -16.86
CA GLY A 186 6.16 3.56 -17.01
C GLY A 186 4.63 3.54 -17.12
N LEU A 187 4.04 2.53 -17.76
CA LEU A 187 2.59 2.38 -17.79
C LEU A 187 2.00 2.05 -16.42
N ILE A 188 2.63 1.13 -15.69
CA ILE A 188 2.16 0.75 -14.35
C ILE A 188 2.28 1.95 -13.40
N LYS A 189 3.38 2.70 -13.48
CA LYS A 189 3.53 3.98 -12.78
C LYS A 189 2.37 4.94 -13.09
N ARG A 190 1.99 5.09 -14.37
CA ARG A 190 0.84 5.93 -14.79
C ARG A 190 -0.52 5.38 -14.36
N ARG A 191 -0.76 4.07 -14.43
CA ARG A 191 -2.03 3.45 -13.98
C ARG A 191 -2.26 3.66 -12.48
N ARG A 192 -1.18 3.72 -11.70
CA ARG A 192 -1.19 4.00 -10.27
C ARG A 192 -1.41 5.50 -9.95
N GLN A 193 -1.28 6.39 -10.95
CA GLN A 193 -1.61 7.81 -10.87
C GLN A 193 -3.07 8.14 -11.24
N ASP A 194 -3.94 7.16 -11.53
CA ASP A 194 -5.36 7.41 -11.86
C ASP A 194 -6.08 8.09 -10.66
N PRO A 195 -6.65 9.30 -10.85
CA PRO A 195 -7.31 10.07 -9.79
C PRO A 195 -8.40 9.30 -9.04
N ARG A 196 -9.07 8.36 -9.71
CA ARG A 196 -10.12 7.52 -9.10
C ARG A 196 -9.55 6.51 -8.10
N MET A 197 -8.32 6.05 -8.32
CA MET A 197 -7.60 5.16 -7.40
C MET A 197 -6.96 5.94 -6.26
N ALA A 198 -6.39 7.11 -6.55
CA ALA A 198 -5.87 8.02 -5.52
C ALA A 198 -6.98 8.43 -4.53
N ALA A 199 -8.19 8.72 -5.02
CA ALA A 199 -9.36 9.01 -4.19
C ALA A 199 -9.83 7.82 -3.31
N PHE A 200 -9.59 6.57 -3.73
CA PHE A 200 -9.93 5.38 -2.93
C PHE A 200 -8.85 5.05 -1.88
N LEU A 201 -7.58 5.14 -2.25
CA LEU A 201 -6.44 5.05 -1.31
C LEU A 201 -6.54 6.13 -0.22
N ARG A 202 -7.03 7.33 -0.58
CA ARG A 202 -7.41 8.43 0.33
C ARG A 202 -8.41 8.05 1.41
N ILE A 203 -9.43 7.28 1.04
CA ILE A 203 -10.53 6.92 1.93
C ILE A 203 -10.12 5.79 2.88
N THR A 204 -9.19 4.93 2.46
CA THR A 204 -8.70 3.80 3.25
C THR A 204 -7.45 4.13 4.09
N GLY A 205 -6.91 5.34 3.99
CA GLY A 205 -5.64 5.71 4.65
C GLY A 205 -4.40 5.11 4.02
N MET A 206 -4.57 4.45 2.88
CA MET A 206 -3.50 3.85 2.06
C MET A 206 -3.04 4.81 0.96
N GLU A 207 -3.22 6.12 1.13
CA GLU A 207 -2.75 7.17 0.22
C GLU A 207 -1.23 7.34 0.31
N MET A 208 -0.47 6.29 0.06
CA MET A 208 0.97 6.29 0.26
C MET A 208 1.74 5.50 -0.81
N LYS A 209 1.08 4.64 -1.60
CA LYS A 209 1.78 3.72 -2.53
C LYS A 209 2.67 4.42 -3.57
N MET A 210 2.46 5.71 -3.87
CA MET A 210 3.23 6.47 -4.86
C MET A 210 4.54 7.04 -4.31
N ARG A 211 4.52 7.73 -3.16
CA ARG A 211 5.73 8.30 -2.55
C ARG A 211 6.65 7.20 -2.01
N GLN A 212 6.07 6.09 -1.55
CA GLN A 212 6.79 4.90 -1.09
C GLN A 212 7.70 4.26 -2.15
N TYR A 213 7.32 4.29 -3.44
CA TYR A 213 8.15 3.73 -4.52
C TYR A 213 9.39 4.59 -4.77
N GLU A 214 9.21 5.89 -4.97
CA GLU A 214 10.33 6.80 -5.26
C GLU A 214 11.24 6.95 -4.04
N LEU A 215 10.66 7.05 -2.84
CA LEU A 215 11.42 7.08 -1.60
C LEU A 215 12.11 5.74 -1.31
N GLY A 216 11.42 4.62 -1.53
CA GLY A 216 11.97 3.28 -1.34
C GLY A 216 13.13 2.99 -2.29
N GLU A 217 12.98 3.33 -3.57
CA GLU A 217 14.06 3.21 -4.57
C GLU A 217 15.25 4.10 -4.18
N LYS A 218 14.99 5.38 -3.83
CA LYS A 218 16.03 6.29 -3.34
C LYS A 218 16.73 5.73 -2.11
N PHE A 219 15.99 5.12 -1.18
CA PHE A 219 16.55 4.50 0.01
C PHE A 219 17.48 3.35 -0.35
N VAL A 220 17.02 2.41 -1.17
CA VAL A 220 17.80 1.23 -1.57
C VAL A 220 19.08 1.64 -2.30
N LEU A 221 18.97 2.56 -3.27
CA LEU A 221 20.13 3.08 -4.00
C LEU A 221 21.07 3.88 -3.10
N GLY A 222 20.55 4.67 -2.15
CA GLY A 222 21.35 5.45 -1.22
C GLY A 222 22.11 4.58 -0.20
N VAL A 223 21.48 3.52 0.32
CA VAL A 223 22.16 2.53 1.16
C VAL A 223 23.29 1.86 0.38
N GLU A 224 23.01 1.45 -0.86
CA GLU A 224 24.01 0.80 -1.71
C GLU A 224 25.17 1.72 -2.07
N GLU A 225 24.90 3.00 -2.32
CA GLU A 225 25.93 4.01 -2.61
C GLU A 225 26.88 4.18 -1.41
N VAL A 226 26.36 4.21 -0.19
CA VAL A 226 27.13 4.47 1.02
C VAL A 226 27.84 3.23 1.55
N ALA A 227 27.19 2.07 1.56
CA ALA A 227 27.65 0.87 2.27
C ALA A 227 27.65 -0.40 1.40
N GLY A 228 27.33 -0.29 0.11
CA GLY A 228 27.26 -1.41 -0.84
C GLY A 228 25.96 -2.21 -0.73
N TRP A 229 25.67 -3.01 -1.78
CA TRP A 229 24.43 -3.78 -1.89
C TRP A 229 24.16 -4.69 -0.68
N ARG A 230 25.22 -5.30 -0.13
CA ARG A 230 25.12 -6.21 1.02
C ARG A 230 24.65 -5.54 2.30
N ALA A 231 24.76 -4.22 2.44
CA ALA A 231 24.25 -3.52 3.61
C ALA A 231 22.71 -3.67 3.74
N LEU A 232 22.01 -3.85 2.61
CA LEU A 232 20.57 -4.12 2.61
C LEU A 232 20.20 -5.44 3.31
N ASP A 233 21.15 -6.38 3.44
CA ASP A 233 20.93 -7.63 4.18
C ASP A 233 20.51 -7.37 5.63
N LEU A 234 20.95 -6.24 6.22
CA LEU A 234 20.56 -5.82 7.57
C LEU A 234 19.04 -5.63 7.69
N ALA A 235 18.37 -5.09 6.66
CA ALA A 235 16.93 -4.80 6.70
C ALA A 235 16.06 -6.06 6.81
N TRP A 236 16.61 -7.22 6.45
CA TRP A 236 15.90 -8.50 6.43
C TRP A 236 16.12 -9.34 7.70
N GLN A 237 16.97 -8.89 8.62
CA GLN A 237 17.33 -9.67 9.82
C GLN A 237 16.19 -9.75 10.82
N SER A 238 15.52 -8.62 11.11
CA SER A 238 14.39 -8.58 12.03
C SER A 238 13.45 -7.40 11.77
N PRO A 239 12.25 -7.38 12.37
CA PRO A 239 11.37 -6.21 12.30
C PRO A 239 12.02 -4.91 12.83
N GLU A 240 12.91 -5.01 13.81
CA GLU A 240 13.59 -3.87 14.44
C GLU A 240 14.64 -3.23 13.52
N THR A 241 15.18 -3.99 12.57
CA THR A 241 16.12 -3.48 11.56
C THR A 241 15.44 -2.82 10.37
N LEU A 242 14.10 -2.87 10.27
CA LEU A 242 13.39 -2.13 9.23
C LEU A 242 13.64 -0.63 9.35
N PRO A 243 13.74 0.09 8.22
CA PRO A 243 13.84 1.54 8.25
C PRO A 243 12.52 2.16 8.71
N THR A 244 12.61 3.30 9.38
CA THR A 244 11.48 4.21 9.62
C THR A 244 11.27 5.12 8.40
N ILE A 245 10.13 5.82 8.31
CA ILE A 245 9.90 6.77 7.21
C ILE A 245 11.00 7.83 7.11
N ALA A 246 11.45 8.38 8.24
CA ALA A 246 12.52 9.38 8.26
C ALA A 246 13.84 8.83 7.72
N GLU A 247 14.14 7.57 8.05
CA GLU A 247 15.32 6.86 7.58
C GLU A 247 15.26 6.47 6.10
N ILE A 248 14.06 6.27 5.54
CA ILE A 248 13.88 6.08 4.10
C ILE A 248 14.18 7.38 3.35
N GLU A 249 13.82 8.53 3.93
CA GLU A 249 14.13 9.84 3.34
C GLU A 249 15.64 10.16 3.42
N ASP A 250 16.32 9.67 4.46
CA ASP A 250 17.75 9.87 4.76
C ASP A 250 18.46 8.53 5.11
N PRO A 251 18.94 7.78 4.10
CA PRO A 251 19.50 6.43 4.27
C PRO A 251 20.71 6.33 5.23
N PRO A 252 21.62 7.31 5.30
CA PRO A 252 22.66 7.35 6.33
C PRO A 252 22.15 7.22 7.78
N LEU A 253 20.96 7.75 8.12
CA LEU A 253 20.40 7.60 9.46
C LEU A 253 20.11 6.14 9.80
N TRP A 254 19.59 5.40 8.83
CA TRP A 254 19.33 3.97 9.00
C TRP A 254 20.62 3.21 9.26
N LEU A 255 21.62 3.42 8.40
CA LEU A 255 22.93 2.77 8.51
C LEU A 255 23.57 3.02 9.87
N ALA A 256 23.54 4.26 10.37
CA ALA A 256 24.08 4.60 11.69
C ALA A 256 23.34 3.91 12.86
N ARG A 257 22.07 3.53 12.68
CA ARG A 257 21.29 2.83 13.70
C ARG A 257 21.53 1.33 13.69
N VAL A 258 21.66 0.73 12.51
CA VAL A 258 21.70 -0.74 12.35
C VAL A 258 23.09 -1.32 12.06
N GLY A 259 24.11 -0.48 11.86
CA GLY A 259 25.47 -0.85 11.47
C GLY A 259 26.55 -0.24 12.36
#